data_AF-U2LHN1-F1
#
_entry.id   AF-U2LHN1-F1
#
_cell.length_a   1.000
_cell.length_b   1.000
_cell.length_c   1.000
_cell.angle_alpha   90.00
_cell.angle_beta   90.00
_cell.angle_gamma   90.00
#
_symmetry.space_group_name_H-M   'P 1'
#
loop_
_entity.id
_entity.type
_entity.pdbx_description
1 polymer ?
#
loop_
_entity_poly.entity_id
_entity_poly.type
_entity_poly.pdbx_seq_one_letter_code
_entity_poly.pdbx_strand_id
1 'polypeptide(L)'
;MGGGMRRKYHLYELFSLAICCLCFFGCGLEEYYVLEAPFRIYNTPNADTTYDNKYFDFVTNETGNAGISPSFNFLGTAVYYKIYNRYESIGSVTSALSSANNSTDPSSAATLLTGKYKYRQLGTDSVTTTPLIASTGADRRIYIRLTNYQNDARYKAKIIVGYAGDSSIVATMVPKREGNRYSFDFGRTGAEDRTPAEGEDDYSHSSSGFSSSYPNTYFVDMYAVSVGRDTTYTTYYSKVLHLGTVAVNAGTEDN
;
A
#
# COMPACT_ATOMS: atom_id res chain seq x y z
N MET A 1 -77.54 6.24 -24.05
CA MET A 1 -76.49 7.00 -23.34
C MET A 1 -75.58 6.02 -22.61
N GLY A 2 -74.27 6.23 -22.68
CA GLY A 2 -73.32 5.77 -21.65
C GLY A 2 -72.65 4.41 -21.86
N GLY A 3 -71.51 4.38 -22.55
CA GLY A 3 -70.70 3.16 -22.61
C GLY A 3 -69.48 3.26 -23.52
N GLY A 4 -68.60 4.24 -23.34
CA GLY A 4 -67.39 4.33 -24.17
C GLY A 4 -66.27 5.21 -23.65
N MET A 5 -66.52 6.03 -22.61
CA MET A 5 -65.64 7.14 -22.27
C MET A 5 -64.84 6.95 -20.96
N ARG A 6 -64.78 5.73 -20.39
CA ARG A 6 -64.00 5.45 -19.16
C ARG A 6 -62.75 4.59 -19.34
N ARG A 7 -62.62 3.85 -20.45
CA ARG A 7 -61.50 2.91 -20.65
C ARG A 7 -60.20 3.57 -21.14
N LYS A 8 -60.31 4.71 -21.86
CA LYS A 8 -59.13 5.42 -22.40
C LYS A 8 -58.36 6.19 -21.33
N TYR A 9 -59.04 6.81 -20.36
CA TYR A 9 -58.40 7.61 -19.31
C TYR A 9 -57.52 6.78 -18.36
N HIS A 10 -57.96 5.57 -17.99
CA HIS A 10 -57.16 4.68 -17.15
C HIS A 10 -55.88 4.16 -17.83
N LEU A 11 -55.85 4.04 -19.17
CA LEU A 11 -54.64 3.65 -19.89
C LEU A 11 -53.58 4.77 -19.85
N TYR A 12 -53.99 6.04 -19.96
CA TYR A 12 -53.07 7.18 -19.88
C TYR A 12 -52.54 7.39 -18.45
N GLU A 13 -53.35 7.15 -17.42
CA GLU A 13 -52.89 7.19 -16.03
C GLU A 13 -51.91 6.05 -15.70
N LEU A 14 -52.18 4.82 -16.14
CA LEU A 14 -51.27 3.68 -15.98
C LEU A 14 -49.94 3.89 -16.72
N PHE A 15 -49.98 4.47 -17.92
CA PHE A 15 -48.78 4.78 -18.71
C PHE A 15 -47.97 5.93 -18.10
N SER A 16 -48.64 6.96 -17.57
CA SER A 16 -48.02 8.09 -16.87
C SER A 16 -47.40 7.69 -15.52
N LEU A 17 -48.05 6.79 -14.78
CA LEU A 17 -47.54 6.23 -13.53
C LEU A 17 -46.30 5.34 -13.78
N ALA A 18 -46.30 4.55 -14.85
CA ALA A 18 -45.16 3.70 -15.23
C ALA A 18 -43.93 4.53 -15.66
N ILE A 19 -44.14 5.65 -16.36
CA ILE A 19 -43.06 6.59 -16.73
C ILE A 19 -42.53 7.33 -15.49
N CYS A 20 -43.39 7.73 -14.55
CA CYS A 20 -42.95 8.29 -13.27
C CYS A 20 -42.12 7.30 -12.45
N CYS A 21 -42.52 6.02 -12.39
CA CYS A 21 -41.74 4.97 -11.71
C CYS A 21 -40.36 4.76 -12.37
N LEU A 22 -40.25 4.84 -13.69
CA LEU A 22 -38.97 4.76 -14.41
C LEU A 22 -38.05 5.97 -14.13
N CYS A 23 -38.61 7.14 -13.77
CA CYS A 23 -37.83 8.32 -13.36
C CYS A 23 -37.40 8.29 -11.88
N PHE A 24 -38.03 7.48 -11.02
CA PHE A 24 -37.61 7.30 -9.61
C PHE A 24 -36.61 6.18 -9.40
N PHE A 25 -36.44 5.28 -10.38
CA PHE A 25 -35.24 4.43 -10.50
C PHE A 25 -34.19 5.11 -11.39
N GLY A 26 -34.02 6.43 -11.23
CA GLY A 26 -32.85 7.10 -11.77
C GLY A 26 -31.63 6.31 -11.33
N CYS A 27 -30.92 5.72 -12.29
CA CYS A 27 -29.70 4.99 -12.08
C CYS A 27 -28.81 5.84 -11.16
N GLY A 28 -28.71 5.47 -9.88
CA GLY A 28 -27.73 6.04 -8.99
C GLY A 28 -26.39 5.62 -9.55
N LEU A 29 -25.79 6.47 -10.38
CA LEU A 29 -24.42 6.28 -10.82
C LEU A 29 -23.60 6.18 -9.53
N GLU A 30 -22.94 5.05 -9.36
CA GLU A 30 -22.09 4.78 -8.21
C GLU A 30 -21.02 5.88 -8.18
N GLU A 31 -21.02 6.69 -7.13
CA GLU A 31 -20.03 7.74 -6.97
C GLU A 31 -18.68 7.07 -6.67
N TYR A 32 -17.69 7.37 -7.50
CA TYR A 32 -16.35 6.79 -7.39
C TYR A 32 -15.33 7.90 -7.20
N TYR A 33 -14.39 7.68 -6.28
CA TYR A 33 -13.34 8.63 -5.95
C TYR A 33 -11.99 8.14 -6.46
N VAL A 34 -11.26 9.06 -7.09
CA VAL A 34 -9.90 8.83 -7.60
C VAL A 34 -8.92 9.41 -6.60
N LEU A 35 -7.98 8.60 -6.14
CA LEU A 35 -6.87 9.04 -5.32
C LEU A 35 -5.60 9.15 -6.17
N GLU A 36 -4.89 10.25 -6.00
CA GLU A 36 -3.55 10.42 -6.53
C GLU A 36 -2.54 9.60 -5.73
N ALA A 37 -1.70 8.84 -6.42
CA ALA A 37 -0.68 8.01 -5.80
C ALA A 37 0.48 8.88 -5.27
N PRO A 38 1.26 8.38 -4.29
CA PRO A 38 2.60 8.92 -4.03
C PRO A 38 3.41 8.96 -5.34
N PHE A 39 4.18 10.02 -5.59
CA PHE A 39 4.54 10.37 -6.98
C PHE A 39 6.03 10.65 -7.24
N ARG A 40 6.86 10.81 -6.20
CA ARG A 40 8.29 11.09 -6.35
C ARG A 40 9.11 10.13 -5.52
N ILE A 41 10.08 9.48 -6.14
CA ILE A 41 11.06 8.61 -5.47
C ILE A 41 12.43 9.25 -5.61
N TYR A 42 13.15 9.40 -4.50
CA TYR A 42 14.52 9.87 -4.44
C TYR A 42 15.53 8.73 -4.32
N ASN A 43 15.12 7.59 -3.75
CA ASN A 43 15.92 6.37 -3.71
C ASN A 43 15.05 5.13 -3.88
N THR A 44 15.40 4.32 -4.87
CA THR A 44 14.76 3.02 -5.17
C THR A 44 15.81 1.93 -4.96
N PRO A 45 15.83 1.26 -3.80
CA PRO A 45 16.77 0.17 -3.61
C PRO A 45 16.43 -0.98 -4.56
N ASN A 46 17.46 -1.64 -5.10
CA ASN A 46 17.31 -2.71 -6.09
C ASN A 46 18.13 -3.94 -5.68
N ALA A 47 17.82 -4.48 -4.50
CA ALA A 47 18.57 -5.52 -3.81
C ALA A 47 20.06 -5.16 -3.65
N ASP A 48 20.36 -3.87 -3.44
CA ASP A 48 21.72 -3.35 -3.26
C ASP A 48 22.46 -4.06 -2.14
N THR A 49 23.76 -4.27 -2.32
CA THR A 49 24.64 -4.85 -1.30
C THR A 49 25.31 -3.80 -0.42
N THR A 50 25.26 -2.51 -0.79
CA THR A 50 25.89 -1.41 -0.04
C THR A 50 24.91 -0.77 0.93
N TYR A 51 25.35 -0.54 2.17
CA TYR A 51 24.48 0.00 3.24
C TYR A 51 23.88 1.37 2.89
N ASP A 52 24.63 2.20 2.16
CA ASP A 52 24.20 3.53 1.76
C ASP A 52 22.88 3.51 0.98
N ASN A 53 22.68 2.53 0.09
CA ASN A 53 21.52 2.50 -0.81
C ASN A 53 20.34 1.69 -0.27
N LYS A 54 20.50 0.94 0.83
CA LYS A 54 19.45 0.08 1.41
C LYS A 54 18.40 0.86 2.21
N TYR A 55 17.71 1.80 1.57
CA TYR A 55 16.60 2.56 2.15
C TYR A 55 15.60 2.95 1.07
N PHE A 56 14.38 3.31 1.46
CA PHE A 56 13.35 3.80 0.55
C PHE A 56 13.15 5.29 0.82
N ASP A 57 12.99 6.09 -0.24
CA ASP A 57 12.77 7.53 -0.10
C ASP A 57 11.78 8.03 -1.13
N PHE A 58 10.60 8.46 -0.68
CA PHE A 58 9.52 8.88 -1.56
C PHE A 58 8.70 10.03 -0.96
N VAL A 59 7.77 10.60 -1.73
CA VAL A 59 6.90 11.71 -1.32
C VAL A 59 5.42 11.30 -1.35
N THR A 60 4.70 11.55 -0.26
CA THR A 60 3.23 11.40 -0.20
C THR A 60 2.53 12.44 -1.09
N ASN A 61 1.32 12.14 -1.56
CA ASN A 61 0.56 13.05 -2.43
C ASN A 61 -0.68 13.59 -1.73
N GLU A 62 -0.50 14.37 -0.66
CA GLU A 62 -1.63 14.86 0.11
C GLU A 62 -2.26 16.08 -0.54
N THR A 63 -1.44 16.92 -1.16
CA THR A 63 -1.92 18.11 -1.88
C THR A 63 -2.72 17.73 -3.12
N GLY A 64 -2.30 16.69 -3.85
CA GLY A 64 -3.08 16.15 -4.98
C GLY A 64 -4.36 15.44 -4.56
N ASN A 65 -4.45 15.00 -3.29
CA ASN A 65 -5.66 14.43 -2.72
C ASN A 65 -6.47 15.44 -1.87
N ALA A 66 -6.09 16.72 -1.87
CA ALA A 66 -6.79 17.74 -1.12
C ALA A 66 -8.15 18.06 -1.77
N GLY A 67 -9.21 18.06 -0.97
CA GLY A 67 -10.52 18.55 -1.41
C GLY A 67 -11.20 17.74 -2.52
N ILE A 68 -10.90 16.44 -2.64
CA ILE A 68 -11.50 15.53 -3.63
C ILE A 68 -13.03 15.66 -3.68
N SER A 69 -13.67 15.59 -2.52
CA SER A 69 -15.12 15.79 -2.37
C SER A 69 -15.46 16.01 -0.89
N PRO A 70 -16.50 16.80 -0.54
CA PRO A 70 -17.00 16.88 0.82
C PRO A 70 -17.45 15.53 1.40
N SER A 71 -17.83 14.58 0.53
CA SER A 71 -18.30 13.24 0.89
C SER A 71 -17.15 12.22 0.96
N PHE A 72 -15.91 12.67 0.84
CA PHE A 72 -14.73 11.81 0.81
C PHE A 72 -13.63 12.32 1.75
N ASN A 73 -13.06 11.41 2.52
CA ASN A 73 -12.00 11.70 3.45
C ASN A 73 -10.70 11.01 3.02
N PHE A 74 -9.68 11.80 2.72
CA PHE A 74 -8.33 11.29 2.50
C PHE A 74 -7.67 10.94 3.84
N LEU A 75 -7.27 9.68 4.00
CA LEU A 75 -6.75 9.17 5.27
C LEU A 75 -5.22 9.24 5.37
N GLY A 76 -4.51 9.21 4.24
CA GLY A 76 -3.04 9.25 4.20
C GLY A 76 -2.43 8.20 3.28
N THR A 77 -1.19 7.79 3.56
CA THR A 77 -0.42 6.85 2.73
C THR A 77 -0.07 5.57 3.49
N ALA A 78 -0.56 4.44 2.99
CA ALA A 78 -0.18 3.11 3.47
C ALA A 78 1.10 2.65 2.76
N VAL A 79 1.93 1.91 3.48
CA VAL A 79 3.12 1.26 2.93
C VAL A 79 2.96 -0.24 3.17
N TYR A 80 3.16 -1.02 2.13
CA TYR A 80 3.01 -2.46 2.13
C TYR A 80 4.34 -3.14 1.82
N TYR A 81 4.57 -4.30 2.42
CA TYR A 81 5.75 -5.12 2.18
C TYR A 81 5.39 -6.58 1.94
N LYS A 82 6.29 -7.29 1.27
CA LYS A 82 6.31 -8.75 1.17
C LYS A 82 7.76 -9.22 1.19
N ILE A 83 7.99 -10.35 1.84
CA ILE A 83 9.31 -10.96 1.96
C ILE A 83 9.41 -12.16 1.02
N TYR A 84 10.56 -12.31 0.37
CA TYR A 84 10.88 -13.41 -0.53
C TYR A 84 12.22 -14.02 -0.13
N ASN A 85 12.37 -15.33 -0.28
CA ASN A 85 13.71 -15.95 -0.30
C ASN A 85 14.31 -16.00 -1.72
N ARG A 86 13.52 -15.67 -2.75
CA ARG A 86 13.95 -15.61 -4.14
C ARG A 86 13.69 -14.25 -4.75
N TYR A 87 14.76 -13.58 -5.17
CA TYR A 87 14.68 -12.30 -5.87
C TYR A 87 13.93 -12.43 -7.19
N GLU A 88 14.13 -13.54 -7.92
CA GLU A 88 13.56 -13.72 -9.26
C GLU A 88 12.03 -13.82 -9.24
N SER A 89 11.43 -14.17 -8.10
CA SER A 89 9.97 -14.24 -7.93
C SER A 89 9.31 -12.87 -7.99
N ILE A 90 10.02 -11.81 -7.60
CA ILE A 90 9.48 -10.45 -7.47
C ILE A 90 9.08 -9.88 -8.83
N GLY A 91 9.89 -10.10 -9.88
CA GLY A 91 9.68 -9.48 -11.19
C GLY A 91 8.33 -9.82 -11.84
N SER A 92 7.83 -11.04 -11.63
CA SER A 92 6.50 -11.45 -12.11
C SER A 92 5.36 -10.72 -11.39
N VAL A 93 5.52 -10.50 -10.09
CA VAL A 93 4.55 -9.77 -9.25
C VAL A 93 4.55 -8.29 -9.61
N THR A 94 5.71 -7.66 -9.73
CA THR A 94 5.86 -6.26 -10.15
C THR A 94 5.24 -6.01 -11.52
N SER A 95 5.43 -6.94 -12.45
CA SER A 95 4.83 -6.87 -13.79
C SER A 95 3.31 -6.93 -13.73
N ALA A 96 2.74 -7.86 -12.97
CA ALA A 96 1.30 -7.98 -12.79
C ALA A 96 0.66 -6.76 -12.12
N LEU A 97 1.31 -6.19 -11.10
CA LEU A 97 0.86 -4.98 -10.42
C LEU A 97 0.96 -3.75 -11.32
N SER A 98 2.02 -3.64 -12.12
CA SER A 98 2.17 -2.58 -13.12
C SER A 98 1.08 -2.65 -14.19
N SER A 99 0.71 -3.86 -14.64
CA SER A 99 -0.44 -4.02 -15.53
C SER A 99 -1.75 -3.59 -14.87
N ALA A 100 -1.98 -3.99 -13.60
CA ALA A 100 -3.18 -3.59 -12.85
C ALA A 100 -3.26 -2.07 -12.61
N ASN A 101 -2.13 -1.37 -12.47
CA ASN A 101 -2.09 0.10 -12.38
C ASN A 101 -2.60 0.81 -13.65
N ASN A 102 -2.68 0.11 -14.78
CA ASN A 102 -3.25 0.63 -16.04
C ASN A 102 -4.75 0.31 -16.20
N SER A 103 -5.36 -0.33 -15.19
CA SER A 103 -6.81 -0.53 -15.13
C SER A 103 -7.56 0.80 -15.06
N THR A 104 -8.82 0.80 -15.51
CA THR A 104 -9.76 1.92 -15.32
C THR A 104 -10.21 2.06 -13.87
N ASP A 105 -10.08 1.00 -13.07
CA ASP A 105 -10.25 1.03 -11.61
C ASP A 105 -8.89 1.32 -10.95
N PRO A 106 -8.68 2.51 -10.35
CA PRO A 106 -7.44 2.87 -9.67
C PRO A 106 -7.08 1.96 -8.50
N SER A 107 -8.08 1.34 -7.86
CA SER A 107 -7.90 0.44 -6.71
C SER A 107 -7.51 -0.98 -7.12
N SER A 108 -7.54 -1.30 -8.42
CA SER A 108 -7.31 -2.65 -8.94
C SER A 108 -5.94 -3.21 -8.50
N ALA A 109 -4.89 -2.42 -8.62
CA ALA A 109 -3.55 -2.85 -8.22
C ALA A 109 -3.41 -3.03 -6.70
N ALA A 110 -3.98 -2.14 -5.89
CA ALA A 110 -3.96 -2.25 -4.43
C ALA A 110 -4.76 -3.48 -3.92
N THR A 111 -5.89 -3.76 -4.58
CA THR A 111 -6.70 -4.96 -4.32
C THR A 111 -5.93 -6.23 -4.68
N LEU A 112 -5.21 -6.23 -5.80
CA LEU A 112 -4.37 -7.35 -6.21
C LEU A 112 -3.18 -7.55 -5.25
N LEU A 113 -2.53 -6.46 -4.85
CA LEU A 113 -1.39 -6.41 -3.93
C LEU A 113 -1.71 -7.06 -2.57
N THR A 114 -2.81 -6.64 -1.96
CA THR A 114 -3.23 -7.10 -0.63
C THR A 114 -4.03 -8.41 -0.68
N GLY A 115 -4.87 -8.58 -1.70
CA GLY A 115 -5.78 -9.72 -1.84
C GLY A 115 -5.08 -10.97 -2.36
N LYS A 116 -4.45 -10.91 -3.53
CA LYS A 116 -3.82 -12.07 -4.19
C LYS A 116 -2.40 -12.30 -3.69
N TYR A 117 -1.57 -11.27 -3.70
CA TYR A 117 -0.14 -11.39 -3.35
C TYR A 117 0.12 -11.30 -1.84
N LYS A 118 -0.91 -10.96 -1.05
CA LYS A 118 -0.88 -10.95 0.42
C LYS A 118 0.22 -10.05 0.97
N TYR A 119 0.53 -8.94 0.30
CA TYR A 119 1.41 -7.93 0.90
C TYR A 119 0.76 -7.41 2.19
N ARG A 120 1.56 -7.23 3.22
CA ARG A 120 1.11 -6.74 4.53
C ARG A 120 1.48 -5.29 4.71
N GLN A 121 0.61 -4.54 5.40
CA GLN A 121 0.93 -3.17 5.75
C GLN A 121 2.12 -3.17 6.71
N LEU A 122 3.11 -2.34 6.43
CA LEU A 122 4.24 -2.08 7.31
C LEU A 122 3.71 -1.47 8.61
N GLY A 123 4.08 -2.06 9.74
CA GLY A 123 3.78 -1.49 11.04
C GLY A 123 5.02 -0.89 11.69
N THR A 124 4.89 -0.56 12.97
CA THR A 124 5.90 0.17 13.72
C THR A 124 6.05 -0.36 15.14
N ASP A 125 7.09 0.07 15.84
CA ASP A 125 7.31 -0.15 17.28
C ASP A 125 6.25 0.49 18.19
N SER A 126 5.39 1.34 17.63
CA SER A 126 4.24 1.94 18.28
C SER A 126 2.94 1.26 17.81
N VAL A 127 1.78 1.73 18.30
CA VAL A 127 0.48 1.25 17.80
C VAL A 127 0.42 1.48 16.30
N THR A 128 0.24 0.41 15.53
CA THR A 128 0.13 0.49 14.07
C THR A 128 -1.08 1.33 13.69
N THR A 129 -0.86 2.48 13.05
CA THR A 129 -1.93 3.27 12.44
C THR A 129 -2.17 2.81 11.01
N THR A 130 -3.44 2.82 10.58
CA THR A 130 -3.82 2.56 9.19
C THR A 130 -4.53 3.78 8.62
N PRO A 131 -3.95 4.45 7.62
CA PRO A 131 -2.66 4.17 6.97
C PRO A 131 -1.42 4.49 7.85
N LEU A 132 -0.25 3.93 7.49
CA LEU A 132 1.02 4.13 8.21
C LEU A 132 1.37 5.61 8.38
N ILE A 133 1.18 6.39 7.31
CA ILE A 133 1.44 7.83 7.28
C ILE A 133 0.08 8.55 7.24
N ALA A 134 -0.47 8.88 8.40
CA ALA A 134 -1.76 9.56 8.54
C ALA A 134 -1.73 10.97 7.95
N SER A 135 -2.75 11.38 7.18
CA SER A 135 -2.76 12.66 6.48
C SER A 135 -2.67 13.86 7.42
N THR A 136 -1.90 14.86 7.00
CA THR A 136 -1.78 16.19 7.63
C THR A 136 -2.16 17.32 6.68
N GLY A 137 -2.56 17.00 5.43
CA GLY A 137 -2.95 17.97 4.40
C GLY A 137 -1.78 18.59 3.63
N ALA A 138 -0.56 18.06 3.78
CA ALA A 138 0.63 18.54 3.08
C ALA A 138 1.54 17.38 2.68
N ASP A 139 2.16 17.48 1.51
CA ASP A 139 3.08 16.46 1.01
C ASP A 139 4.28 16.31 1.94
N ARG A 140 4.68 15.07 2.21
CA ARG A 140 5.78 14.75 3.11
C ARG A 140 6.71 13.77 2.44
N ARG A 141 8.02 14.05 2.52
CA ARG A 141 9.07 13.12 2.13
C ARG A 141 9.26 12.09 3.25
N ILE A 142 9.28 10.82 2.89
CA ILE A 142 9.31 9.68 3.80
C ILE A 142 10.58 8.90 3.51
N TYR A 143 11.37 8.67 4.55
CA TYR A 143 12.53 7.79 4.53
C TYR A 143 12.22 6.53 5.32
N ILE A 144 12.53 5.36 4.76
CA ILE A 144 12.36 4.07 5.45
C ILE A 144 13.62 3.23 5.30
N ARG A 145 14.18 2.78 6.42
CA ARG A 145 15.23 1.77 6.48
C ARG A 145 14.74 0.65 7.39
N LEU A 146 14.65 -0.57 6.87
CA LEU A 146 13.94 -1.66 7.54
C LEU A 146 14.70 -2.32 8.69
N THR A 147 16.02 -2.46 8.54
CA THR A 147 16.89 -3.21 9.45
C THR A 147 18.07 -2.34 9.87
N ASN A 148 18.66 -2.68 11.00
CA ASN A 148 19.91 -2.13 11.47
C ASN A 148 21.04 -2.77 10.64
N TYR A 149 21.53 -2.07 9.62
CA TYR A 149 22.61 -2.55 8.76
C TYR A 149 23.99 -2.38 9.42
N GLN A 150 24.14 -1.39 10.31
CA GLN A 150 25.34 -1.18 11.12
C GLN A 150 24.99 -0.55 12.48
N ASN A 151 26.03 -0.26 13.28
CA ASN A 151 25.92 0.47 14.54
C ASN A 151 25.83 2.00 14.41
N ASP A 152 26.24 2.56 13.27
CA ASP A 152 26.07 3.99 13.01
C ASP A 152 24.57 4.36 12.90
N ALA A 153 24.19 5.49 13.49
CA ALA A 153 22.82 5.97 13.51
C ALA A 153 22.19 6.10 12.10
N ARG A 154 22.98 6.40 11.07
CA ARG A 154 22.53 6.52 9.67
C ARG A 154 22.03 5.21 9.07
N TYR A 155 22.50 4.08 9.61
CA TYR A 155 22.22 2.74 9.11
C TYR A 155 21.32 1.92 10.04
N LYS A 156 20.73 2.56 11.06
CA LYS A 156 19.74 1.94 11.94
C LYS A 156 18.35 1.87 11.29
N ALA A 157 17.58 0.86 11.67
CA ALA A 157 16.18 0.72 11.27
C ALA A 157 15.39 1.95 11.73
N LYS A 158 14.73 2.63 10.79
CA LYS A 158 13.97 3.85 11.09
C LYS A 158 13.03 4.24 9.97
N ILE A 159 11.98 4.95 10.37
CA ILE A 159 11.11 5.73 9.51
C ILE A 159 11.30 7.19 9.92
N ILE A 160 11.54 8.07 8.96
CA ILE A 160 11.55 9.53 9.15
C ILE A 160 10.44 10.13 8.30
N VAL A 161 9.49 10.80 8.96
CA VAL A 161 8.42 11.55 8.31
C VAL A 161 8.84 13.01 8.18
N GLY A 162 8.75 13.58 6.98
CA GLY A 162 9.28 14.92 6.71
C GLY A 162 10.80 14.92 6.51
N TYR A 163 11.33 13.86 5.92
CA TYR A 163 12.76 13.68 5.68
C TYR A 163 13.38 14.83 4.89
N ALA A 164 14.43 15.44 5.43
CA ALA A 164 15.11 16.59 4.83
C ALA A 164 16.48 16.24 4.20
N GLY A 165 16.84 14.95 4.13
CA GLY A 165 18.12 14.49 3.55
C GLY A 165 19.19 14.11 4.58
N ASP A 166 18.91 14.15 5.88
CA ASP A 166 19.81 13.69 6.94
C ASP A 166 19.23 12.47 7.67
N SER A 167 19.80 11.30 7.43
CA SER A 167 19.37 10.03 8.03
C SER A 167 19.98 9.76 9.40
N SER A 168 20.90 10.61 9.88
CA SER A 168 21.52 10.46 11.21
C SER A 168 20.57 10.86 12.35
N ILE A 169 19.49 11.58 12.03
CA ILE A 169 18.52 12.07 13.01
C ILE A 169 17.73 10.94 13.69
N VAL A 170 17.05 11.32 14.77
CA VAL A 170 16.16 10.45 15.53
C VAL A 170 15.00 9.98 14.65
N ALA A 171 14.66 8.70 14.78
CA ALA A 171 13.54 8.10 14.06
C ALA A 171 12.20 8.74 14.49
N THR A 172 11.28 8.92 13.55
CA THR A 172 9.88 9.17 13.89
C THR A 172 9.24 7.90 14.44
N MET A 173 9.53 6.76 13.82
CA MET A 173 9.04 5.42 14.17
C MET A 173 10.09 4.37 13.77
N VAL A 174 10.04 3.16 14.34
CA VAL A 174 10.88 2.04 13.91
C VAL A 174 10.03 1.01 13.17
N PRO A 175 10.40 0.53 11.97
CA PRO A 175 9.58 -0.38 11.19
C PRO A 175 9.47 -1.77 11.83
N LYS A 176 8.28 -2.37 11.74
CA LYS A 176 7.97 -3.71 12.24
C LYS A 176 7.15 -4.51 11.23
N ARG A 177 7.30 -5.83 11.32
CA ARG A 177 6.53 -6.86 10.64
C ARG A 177 5.34 -7.30 11.51
N GLU A 178 4.31 -7.82 10.84
CA GLU A 178 3.10 -8.37 11.47
C GLU A 178 2.49 -7.40 12.49
N GLY A 179 2.24 -6.17 12.04
CA GLY A 179 1.89 -5.07 12.94
C GLY A 179 3.13 -4.58 13.66
N ASN A 180 3.24 -4.89 14.95
CA ASN A 180 4.33 -4.41 15.81
C ASN A 180 5.17 -5.53 16.43
N ARG A 181 5.06 -6.76 15.92
CA ARG A 181 5.61 -7.96 16.59
C ARG A 181 7.07 -8.23 16.32
N TYR A 182 7.49 -8.17 15.06
CA TYR A 182 8.80 -8.67 14.65
C TYR A 182 9.59 -7.59 13.94
N SER A 183 10.92 -7.60 14.07
CA SER A 183 11.81 -6.73 13.33
C SER A 183 12.11 -7.32 11.95
N PHE A 184 12.81 -6.54 11.11
CA PHE A 184 13.45 -7.05 9.90
C PHE A 184 14.92 -7.44 10.12
N ASP A 185 15.41 -7.50 11.37
CA ASP A 185 16.80 -7.82 11.71
C ASP A 185 17.06 -9.34 11.69
N PHE A 186 16.91 -9.98 10.53
CA PHE A 186 16.90 -11.45 10.41
C PHE A 186 18.20 -12.16 10.83
N GLY A 187 19.32 -11.45 10.86
CA GLY A 187 20.60 -12.01 11.29
C GLY A 187 20.94 -11.78 12.77
N ARG A 188 20.06 -11.11 13.53
CA ARG A 188 20.26 -10.88 14.97
C ARG A 188 19.52 -11.90 15.82
N THR A 189 19.94 -12.00 17.08
CA THR A 189 19.36 -12.90 18.07
C THR A 189 18.59 -12.11 19.12
N GLY A 190 17.30 -11.92 18.87
CA GLY A 190 16.36 -11.21 19.74
C GLY A 190 14.97 -11.85 19.67
N ALA A 191 14.14 -11.64 20.70
CA ALA A 191 12.78 -12.21 20.72
C ALA A 191 11.91 -11.73 19.53
N GLU A 192 12.20 -10.54 19.03
CA GLU A 192 11.52 -9.92 17.90
C GLU A 192 12.28 -10.13 16.57
N ASP A 193 13.55 -10.55 16.63
CA ASP A 193 14.46 -10.70 15.50
C ASP A 193 14.38 -12.13 14.95
N ARG A 194 13.26 -12.44 14.31
CA ARG A 194 13.03 -13.76 13.71
C ARG A 194 12.97 -13.69 12.20
N THR A 195 13.55 -14.70 11.56
CA THR A 195 13.32 -14.94 10.13
C THR A 195 11.85 -15.28 9.87
N PRO A 196 11.30 -14.88 8.70
CA PRO A 196 9.96 -15.30 8.32
C PRO A 196 9.89 -16.83 8.15
N ALA A 197 8.72 -17.41 8.45
CA ALA A 197 8.48 -18.84 8.35
C ALA A 197 7.49 -19.18 7.23
N GLU A 198 7.63 -20.37 6.64
CA GLU A 198 6.68 -20.87 5.64
C GLU A 198 5.24 -20.86 6.18
N GLY A 199 4.31 -20.38 5.36
CA GLY A 199 2.90 -20.22 5.72
C GLY A 199 2.53 -18.83 6.24
N GLU A 200 3.50 -17.96 6.51
CA GLU A 200 3.22 -16.57 6.89
C GLU A 200 2.68 -15.74 5.73
N ASP A 201 1.62 -14.99 5.99
CA ASP A 201 0.96 -14.15 4.99
C ASP A 201 1.93 -13.15 4.34
N ASP A 202 2.95 -12.67 5.05
CA ASP A 202 3.92 -11.71 4.51
C ASP A 202 5.16 -12.35 3.88
N TYR A 203 5.21 -13.67 3.78
CA TYR A 203 6.35 -14.40 3.23
C TYR A 203 5.96 -15.25 2.02
N SER A 204 6.63 -14.99 0.90
CA SER A 204 6.56 -15.81 -0.30
C SER A 204 7.70 -16.81 -0.27
N HIS A 205 7.45 -17.95 0.37
CA HIS A 205 8.40 -19.06 0.42
C HIS A 205 8.52 -19.74 -0.95
N SER A 206 9.76 -20.02 -1.36
CA SER A 206 10.07 -20.96 -2.43
C SER A 206 10.85 -22.16 -1.86
N SER A 207 10.32 -23.36 -2.07
CA SER A 207 10.97 -24.63 -1.69
C SER A 207 12.27 -24.92 -2.45
N SER A 208 12.54 -24.21 -3.55
CA SER A 208 13.81 -24.26 -4.29
C SER A 208 14.98 -23.56 -3.57
N GLY A 209 14.78 -23.14 -2.31
CA GLY A 209 15.78 -22.42 -1.51
C GLY A 209 15.96 -20.96 -1.92
N PHE A 210 17.01 -20.35 -1.37
CA PHE A 210 17.40 -18.97 -1.66
C PHE A 210 17.87 -18.79 -3.11
N SER A 211 17.78 -17.55 -3.62
CA SER A 211 18.47 -17.18 -4.86
C SER A 211 19.94 -17.56 -4.80
N SER A 212 20.47 -18.22 -5.84
CA SER A 212 21.83 -18.78 -5.84
C SER A 212 22.92 -17.74 -5.63
N SER A 213 22.72 -16.53 -6.13
CA SER A 213 23.64 -15.40 -5.95
C SER A 213 23.54 -14.72 -4.57
N TYR A 214 22.55 -15.12 -3.75
CA TYR A 214 22.23 -14.46 -2.48
C TYR A 214 21.92 -15.50 -1.39
N PRO A 215 22.93 -16.26 -0.94
CA PRO A 215 22.74 -17.25 0.12
C PRO A 215 22.24 -16.56 1.41
N ASN A 216 21.31 -17.22 2.10
CA ASN A 216 20.72 -16.75 3.37
C ASN A 216 20.10 -15.34 3.32
N THR A 217 19.75 -14.83 2.14
CA THR A 217 19.29 -13.46 1.96
C THR A 217 17.80 -13.41 1.66
N TYR A 218 17.08 -12.68 2.48
CA TYR A 218 15.69 -12.32 2.27
C TYR A 218 15.58 -11.01 1.51
N PHE A 219 14.61 -10.91 0.63
CA PHE A 219 14.30 -9.72 -0.14
C PHE A 219 12.99 -9.13 0.37
N VAL A 220 13.02 -7.87 0.77
CA VAL A 220 11.81 -7.16 1.19
C VAL A 220 11.42 -6.17 0.11
N ASP A 221 10.32 -6.48 -0.57
CA ASP A 221 9.76 -5.68 -1.65
C ASP A 221 8.63 -4.80 -1.12
N MET A 222 8.60 -3.53 -1.54
CA MET A 222 7.71 -2.54 -0.93
C MET A 222 6.93 -1.69 -1.94
N TYR A 223 5.71 -1.35 -1.56
CA TYR A 223 4.82 -0.44 -2.30
C TYR A 223 4.22 0.62 -1.37
N ALA A 224 3.97 1.81 -1.89
CA ALA A 224 3.19 2.85 -1.24
C ALA A 224 1.86 3.09 -1.96
N VAL A 225 0.80 3.39 -1.20
CA VAL A 225 -0.57 3.55 -1.70
C VAL A 225 -1.27 4.66 -0.92
N SER A 226 -1.90 5.60 -1.61
CA SER A 226 -2.79 6.59 -0.98
C SER A 226 -4.12 5.90 -0.61
N VAL A 227 -4.64 6.21 0.57
CA VAL A 227 -5.86 5.59 1.12
C VAL A 227 -6.85 6.68 1.48
N GLY A 228 -8.11 6.47 1.11
CA GLY A 228 -9.22 7.33 1.46
C GLY A 228 -10.48 6.52 1.74
N ARG A 229 -11.52 7.19 2.23
CA ARG A 229 -12.79 6.56 2.59
C ARG A 229 -13.94 7.52 2.35
N ASP A 230 -15.05 7.01 1.84
CA ASP A 230 -16.26 7.80 1.68
C ASP A 230 -17.12 7.83 2.96
N THR A 231 -18.27 8.50 2.88
CA THR A 231 -19.27 8.55 3.96
C THR A 231 -19.94 7.21 4.24
N THR A 232 -19.98 6.29 3.27
CA THR A 232 -20.50 4.92 3.44
C THR A 232 -19.48 3.96 4.01
N TYR A 233 -18.30 4.48 4.36
CA TYR A 233 -17.20 3.74 4.94
C TYR A 233 -16.49 2.76 3.98
N THR A 234 -16.71 2.90 2.68
CA THR A 234 -16.00 2.21 1.60
C THR A 234 -14.59 2.77 1.46
N THR A 235 -13.59 1.89 1.48
CA THR A 235 -12.18 2.28 1.34
C THR A 235 -11.79 2.33 -0.13
N TYR A 236 -11.12 3.41 -0.51
CA TYR A 236 -10.59 3.62 -1.86
C TYR A 236 -9.06 3.68 -1.79
N TYR A 237 -8.42 3.18 -2.84
CA TYR A 237 -6.99 3.18 -3.00
C TYR A 237 -6.58 3.88 -4.30
N SER A 238 -5.44 4.55 -4.27
CA SER A 238 -4.76 4.96 -5.50
C SER A 238 -4.15 3.76 -6.22
N LYS A 239 -3.60 4.02 -7.40
CA LYS A 239 -2.55 3.18 -7.99
C LYS A 239 -1.42 2.94 -6.98
N VAL A 240 -0.73 1.82 -7.12
CA VAL A 240 0.40 1.46 -6.23
C VAL A 240 1.70 2.05 -6.78
N LEU A 241 2.52 2.63 -5.92
CA LEU A 241 3.89 3.06 -6.25
C LEU A 241 4.88 2.00 -5.79
N HIS A 242 5.64 1.38 -6.71
CA HIS A 242 6.73 0.48 -6.34
C HIS A 242 7.89 1.28 -5.75
N LEU A 243 8.26 0.98 -4.50
CA LEU A 243 9.35 1.68 -3.82
C LEU A 243 10.71 1.04 -4.08
N GLY A 244 10.74 -0.25 -4.45
CA GLY A 244 11.95 -1.02 -4.66
C GLY A 244 12.01 -2.26 -3.76
N THR A 245 13.21 -2.84 -3.68
CA THR A 245 13.49 -4.06 -2.94
C THR A 245 14.81 -3.93 -2.18
N VAL A 246 14.85 -4.30 -0.90
CA VAL A 246 16.10 -4.39 -0.12
C VAL A 246 16.47 -5.84 0.18
N ALA A 247 17.78 -6.11 0.24
CA ALA A 247 18.34 -7.40 0.64
C ALA A 247 18.74 -7.39 2.12
N VAL A 248 18.35 -8.44 2.86
CA VAL A 248 18.67 -8.67 4.27
C VAL A 248 19.17 -10.10 4.44
N ASN A 249 20.47 -10.24 4.69
CA ASN A 249 21.17 -11.50 4.92
C ASN A 249 21.03 -11.94 6.40
N ALA A 250 20.32 -13.05 6.61
CA ALA A 250 20.14 -13.64 7.93
C ALA A 250 21.38 -14.35 8.49
N GLY A 251 22.47 -14.45 7.71
CA GLY A 251 23.75 -14.97 8.15
C GLY A 251 24.69 -13.94 8.79
N THR A 252 24.30 -12.66 8.84
CA THR A 252 25.11 -11.57 9.42
C THR A 252 24.24 -10.61 10.21
N GLU A 253 24.74 -10.11 11.33
CA GLU A 253 24.05 -9.07 12.11
C GLU A 253 24.13 -7.72 11.38
N ASP A 254 25.31 -7.39 10.85
CA ASP A 254 25.57 -6.17 10.09
C ASP A 254 25.40 -6.47 8.59
N ASN A 255 24.33 -5.91 8.02
CA ASN A 255 23.67 -6.43 6.84
C ASN A 255 23.96 -5.70 5.54
#